data_AF-W7HYQ9-F1
#
_entry.id   AF-W7HYQ9-F1
#
_cell.length_a   1.000
_cell.length_b   1.000
_cell.length_c   1.000
_cell.angle_alpha   90.00
_cell.angle_beta   90.00
_cell.angle_gamma   90.00
#
_symmetry.space_group_name_H-M   'P 1'
#
loop_
_entity.id
_entity.type
_entity.pdbx_description
1 polymer ?
#
loop_
_entity_poly.entity_id
_entity_poly.type
_entity_poly.pdbx_seq_one_letter_code
_entity_poly.pdbx_strand_id
1 'polypeptide(L)'
;MSRRLAAAAVALSPSYSQPPPYVYHRRLEIPPKLPRVIIEMAPQIPLQTQVNLKLAERGQRERLLNNLIEQLHISGWYEEARRAAAQAVYARQNTAPSDRQSAQTAAGEPVSDFHLVLGQVQEDMWRKIPVEVQRDMYQRISAALDQVLKK
;
A
#
# COMPACT_ATOMS: atom_id res chain seq x y z
N MET A 1 -23.28 38.67 -22.75
CA MET A 1 -24.06 38.52 -21.50
C MET A 1 -24.19 37.03 -21.20
N SER A 2 -23.52 36.55 -20.14
CA SER A 2 -24.12 36.16 -18.85
C SER A 2 -24.84 34.80 -18.92
N ARG A 3 -24.27 33.73 -18.33
CA ARG A 3 -24.43 33.27 -16.92
C ARG A 3 -25.85 32.67 -16.72
N ARG A 4 -26.09 31.50 -16.12
CA ARG A 4 -25.36 30.71 -15.10
C ARG A 4 -26.19 29.44 -14.76
N LEU A 5 -25.51 28.34 -14.38
CA LEU A 5 -25.76 27.43 -13.22
C LEU A 5 -27.06 26.58 -13.16
N ALA A 6 -27.15 25.39 -12.54
CA ALA A 6 -26.28 24.62 -11.62
C ALA A 6 -26.68 23.11 -11.56
N ALA A 7 -25.74 22.30 -11.06
CA ALA A 7 -25.82 21.20 -10.06
C ALA A 7 -26.99 20.17 -10.10
N ALA A 8 -26.75 18.87 -10.20
CA ALA A 8 -26.15 17.94 -9.22
C ALA A 8 -27.02 17.69 -7.97
N ALA A 9 -27.43 16.42 -7.76
CA ALA A 9 -27.33 15.67 -6.49
C ALA A 9 -28.23 14.42 -6.53
N VAL A 10 -27.62 13.25 -6.74
CA VAL A 10 -28.15 11.98 -6.26
C VAL A 10 -27.87 11.94 -4.76
N ALA A 11 -28.92 11.80 -3.96
CA ALA A 11 -28.84 11.76 -2.52
C ALA A 11 -29.31 10.40 -1.98
N LEU A 12 -28.55 9.92 -0.99
CA LEU A 12 -28.97 9.12 0.17
C LEU A 12 -28.96 7.58 0.07
N SER A 13 -27.82 7.05 0.54
CA SER A 13 -27.68 6.02 1.59
C SER A 13 -28.22 4.60 1.36
N PRO A 14 -27.34 3.59 1.53
CA PRO A 14 -27.74 2.30 2.11
C PRO A 14 -27.40 2.26 3.61
N SER A 15 -28.45 1.96 4.37
CA SER A 15 -28.50 1.74 5.80
C SER A 15 -27.43 0.81 6.37
N TYR A 16 -26.98 1.18 7.58
CA TYR A 16 -26.54 0.24 8.61
C TYR A 16 -27.54 -0.92 8.73
N SER A 17 -27.10 -2.15 8.46
CA SER A 17 -27.81 -3.37 8.85
C SER A 17 -27.05 -4.02 10.00
N GLN A 18 -27.71 -4.09 11.15
CA GLN A 18 -27.25 -4.72 12.39
C GLN A 18 -27.04 -6.24 12.21
N PRO A 19 -26.20 -6.87 13.05
CA PRO A 19 -25.98 -8.32 13.02
C PRO A 19 -27.14 -9.09 13.67
N PRO A 20 -27.51 -10.29 13.18
CA PRO A 20 -28.43 -11.17 13.91
C PRO A 20 -27.75 -11.83 15.13
N PRO A 21 -28.50 -12.14 16.20
CA PRO A 21 -27.97 -12.66 17.45
C PRO A 21 -27.77 -14.19 17.40
N TYR A 22 -26.59 -14.67 17.82
CA TYR A 22 -26.39 -16.10 18.10
C TYR A 22 -26.94 -16.43 19.48
N VAL A 23 -28.09 -17.13 19.50
CA VAL A 23 -28.64 -17.77 20.70
C VAL A 23 -27.98 -19.14 20.88
N TYR A 24 -27.30 -19.33 22.00
CA TYR A 24 -26.81 -20.63 22.45
C TYR A 24 -27.90 -21.38 23.21
N HIS A 25 -28.38 -22.52 22.69
CA HIS A 25 -29.01 -23.56 23.52
C HIS A 25 -28.60 -24.97 23.08
N ARG A 26 -28.61 -25.86 24.09
CA ARG A 26 -27.72 -27.01 24.32
C ARG A 26 -28.56 -28.29 24.48
N ARG A 27 -28.22 -29.39 23.80
CA ARG A 27 -28.21 -30.81 24.27
C ARG A 27 -28.15 -31.76 23.05
N LEU A 28 -27.02 -32.43 22.81
CA LEU A 28 -26.64 -33.77 23.29
C LEU A 28 -27.34 -34.91 22.55
N GLU A 29 -26.68 -35.48 21.53
CA GLU A 29 -26.60 -36.93 21.32
C GLU A 29 -25.21 -37.28 20.77
N ILE A 30 -24.49 -38.14 21.49
CA ILE A 30 -23.20 -38.72 21.10
C ILE A 30 -23.53 -40.12 20.53
N PRO A 31 -22.96 -40.50 19.38
CA PRO A 31 -22.39 -41.83 19.31
C PRO A 31 -20.90 -41.79 18.89
N PRO A 32 -20.13 -42.84 19.26
CA PRO A 32 -18.67 -42.74 19.39
C PRO A 32 -17.94 -43.15 18.12
N LYS A 33 -16.66 -42.76 18.07
CA LYS A 33 -15.55 -43.20 17.19
C LYS A 33 -15.27 -42.32 15.96
N LEU A 34 -14.26 -41.47 16.10
CA LEU A 34 -12.94 -41.56 15.44
C LEU A 34 -12.12 -40.30 15.81
N PRO A 35 -10.77 -40.37 15.84
CA PRO A 35 -9.94 -39.41 16.55
C PRO A 35 -10.03 -38.00 16.00
N ARG A 36 -10.19 -37.05 16.93
CA ARG A 36 -10.07 -35.60 16.74
C ARG A 36 -8.72 -35.26 16.12
N VAL A 37 -8.67 -35.05 14.81
CA VAL A 37 -7.69 -34.15 14.18
C VAL A 37 -8.35 -33.51 12.96
N ILE A 38 -9.40 -32.71 13.17
CA ILE A 38 -9.61 -31.58 12.27
C ILE A 38 -8.71 -30.50 12.86
N ILE A 39 -7.45 -30.50 12.45
CA ILE A 39 -6.67 -29.28 12.49
C ILE A 39 -7.46 -28.35 11.59
N GLU A 40 -8.21 -27.43 12.19
CA GLU A 40 -8.57 -26.20 11.52
C GLU A 40 -7.26 -25.69 10.91
N MET A 41 -7.13 -25.81 9.60
CA MET A 41 -6.08 -25.12 8.86
C MET A 41 -6.42 -23.64 8.97
N ALA A 42 -6.11 -23.05 10.13
CA ALA A 42 -6.01 -21.62 10.26
C ALA A 42 -5.19 -21.16 9.07
N PRO A 43 -5.68 -20.22 8.25
CA PRO A 43 -4.96 -19.76 7.07
C PRO A 43 -3.56 -19.39 7.55
N GLN A 44 -2.55 -20.13 7.09
CA GLN A 44 -1.18 -19.87 7.47
C GLN A 44 -0.86 -18.47 6.95
N ILE A 45 -0.91 -17.49 7.85
CA ILE A 45 -0.52 -16.12 7.55
C ILE A 45 0.90 -16.23 7.00
N PRO A 46 1.19 -15.72 5.79
CA PRO A 46 2.53 -15.82 5.21
C PRO A 46 3.57 -15.32 6.20
N LEU A 47 4.72 -15.98 6.29
CA LEU A 47 5.78 -15.61 7.25
C LEU A 47 6.12 -14.12 7.17
N GLN A 48 6.17 -13.57 5.95
CA GLN A 48 6.37 -12.14 5.72
C GLN A 48 5.31 -11.28 6.43
N THR A 49 4.04 -11.67 6.36
CA THR A 49 2.94 -10.97 7.03
C THR A 49 3.06 -11.09 8.55
N GLN A 50 3.43 -12.26 9.07
CA GLN A 50 3.66 -12.44 10.52
C GLN A 50 4.81 -11.55 11.02
N VAL A 51 5.90 -11.48 10.27
CA VAL A 51 7.06 -10.61 10.57
C VAL A 51 6.66 -9.14 10.54
N ASN A 52 5.93 -8.72 9.51
CA ASN A 52 5.44 -7.35 9.37
C ASN A 52 4.51 -6.94 10.52
N LEU A 53 3.63 -7.85 10.97
CA LEU A 53 2.77 -7.64 12.13
C LEU A 53 3.59 -7.46 13.41
N LYS A 54 4.55 -8.35 13.68
CA LYS A 54 5.43 -8.24 14.85
C LYS A 54 6.29 -6.98 14.86
N LEU A 55 6.78 -6.54 13.69
CA LEU A 55 7.51 -5.27 13.55
C LEU A 55 6.62 -4.06 13.82
N ALA A 56 5.34 -4.12 13.43
CA ALA A 56 4.37 -3.07 13.70
C ALA A 56 3.99 -3.01 15.19
N GLU A 57 3.69 -4.15 15.82
CA GLU A 57 3.34 -4.25 17.25
C GLU A 57 4.40 -3.66 18.18
N ARG A 58 5.68 -3.79 17.80
CA ARG A 58 6.82 -3.25 18.58
C ARG A 58 7.20 -1.81 18.21
N GLY A 59 6.43 -1.15 17.33
CA GLY A 59 6.75 0.18 16.81
C GLY A 59 8.03 0.25 15.97
N GLN A 60 8.64 -0.89 15.65
CA GLN A 60 9.90 -0.94 14.89
C GLN A 60 9.69 -0.53 13.44
N ARG A 61 8.54 -0.89 12.85
CA ARG A 61 8.16 -0.48 11.49
C ARG A 61 8.13 1.03 11.34
N GLU A 62 7.49 1.74 12.28
CA GLU A 62 7.39 3.19 12.24
C GLU A 62 8.76 3.86 12.40
N ARG A 63 9.60 3.36 13.32
CA ARG A 63 10.98 3.85 13.50
C ARG A 63 11.83 3.68 12.24
N LEU A 64 11.74 2.52 11.58
CA LEU A 64 12.43 2.25 10.32
C LEU A 64 11.96 3.20 9.21
N LEU A 65 10.64 3.43 9.11
CA LEU A 65 10.07 4.35 8.11
C LEU A 65 10.50 5.80 8.37
N ASN A 66 10.43 6.26 9.62
CA ASN A 66 10.84 7.63 9.98
C ASN A 66 12.31 7.87 9.68
N ASN A 67 13.18 6.89 9.98
CA ASN A 67 14.59 6.98 9.65
C ASN A 67 14.84 6.99 8.13
N LEU A 68 14.13 6.15 7.35
CA LEU A 68 14.22 6.19 5.90
C LEU A 68 13.81 7.56 5.35
N ILE A 69 12.70 8.12 5.84
CA ILE A 69 12.22 9.46 5.42
C ILE A 69 13.28 10.52 5.72
N GLU A 70 13.87 10.51 6.92
CA GLU A 70 14.93 11.43 7.31
C GLU A 70 16.17 11.31 6.40
N GLN A 71 16.63 10.09 6.13
CA GLN A 71 17.79 9.84 5.27
C GLN A 71 17.55 10.26 3.81
N LEU A 72 16.35 10.02 3.27
CA LEU A 72 15.96 10.49 1.94
C LEU A 72 15.84 12.01 1.88
N HIS A 73 15.51 12.66 3.00
CA HIS A 73 15.52 14.12 3.10
C HIS A 73 16.94 14.69 3.12
N ILE A 74 17.81 14.16 3.98
CA ILE A 74 19.20 14.62 4.13
C ILE A 74 19.99 14.43 2.83
N SER A 75 19.76 13.32 2.12
CA SER A 75 20.41 13.05 0.82
C SER A 75 19.87 13.90 -0.33
N GLY A 76 18.82 14.70 -0.12
CA GLY A 76 18.21 15.53 -1.16
C GLY A 76 17.34 14.76 -2.16
N TRP A 77 17.11 13.46 -1.94
CA TRP A 77 16.35 12.60 -2.86
C TRP A 77 14.93 13.12 -3.12
N TYR A 78 14.26 13.71 -2.13
CA TYR A 78 12.92 14.29 -2.33
C TYR A 78 12.91 15.47 -3.30
N GLU A 79 13.93 16.32 -3.26
CA GLU A 79 14.00 17.47 -4.19
C GLU A 79 14.36 17.02 -5.60
N GLU A 80 15.12 15.95 -5.74
CA GLU A 80 15.34 15.30 -7.04
C GLU A 80 14.06 14.65 -7.57
N ALA A 81 13.30 13.94 -6.72
CA ALA A 81 12.02 13.36 -7.09
C ALA A 81 11.02 14.44 -7.54
N ARG A 82 10.97 15.58 -6.82
CA ARG A 82 10.15 16.73 -7.20
C ARG A 82 10.56 17.31 -8.54
N ARG A 83 11.87 17.49 -8.79
CA ARG A 83 12.40 17.98 -10.07
C ARG A 83 12.08 17.02 -11.22
N ALA A 84 12.25 15.71 -11.02
CA ALA A 84 11.90 14.68 -12.00
C ALA A 84 10.41 14.69 -12.33
N ALA A 85 9.54 14.80 -11.32
CA ALA A 85 8.10 14.92 -11.52
C ALA A 85 7.72 16.19 -12.30
N ALA A 86 8.30 17.33 -11.96
CA ALA A 86 8.06 18.59 -12.69
C ALA A 86 8.48 18.49 -14.17
N GLN A 87 9.63 17.87 -14.45
CA GLN A 87 10.11 17.63 -15.82
C GLN A 87 9.18 16.68 -16.59
N ALA A 88 8.72 15.59 -15.96
CA ALA A 88 7.79 14.65 -16.59
C ALA A 88 6.43 15.30 -16.92
N VAL A 89 5.91 16.14 -16.01
CA VAL A 89 4.70 16.93 -16.25
C VAL A 89 4.90 17.91 -17.41
N TYR A 90 6.01 18.65 -17.41
CA TYR A 90 6.32 19.62 -18.46
C TYR A 90 6.47 18.96 -19.84
N ALA A 91 7.19 17.82 -19.89
CA ALA A 91 7.35 17.04 -21.11
C ALA A 91 5.98 16.64 -21.70
N ARG A 92 5.07 16.14 -20.85
CA ARG A 92 3.71 15.75 -21.27
C ARG A 92 2.87 16.93 -21.75
N GLN A 93 2.95 18.07 -21.07
CA GLN A 93 2.20 19.26 -21.47
C GLN A 93 2.62 19.75 -22.86
N ASN A 94 3.91 19.64 -23.18
CA ASN A 94 4.48 20.08 -24.45
C ASN A 94 4.50 19.00 -25.54
N THR A 95 4.07 17.77 -25.23
CA THR A 95 3.91 16.72 -26.25
C THR A 95 2.67 17.03 -27.10
N ALA A 96 2.83 16.95 -28.44
CA ALA A 96 1.74 17.21 -29.38
C ALA A 96 0.52 16.31 -29.07
N PRO A 97 -0.72 16.81 -29.27
CA PRO A 97 -1.93 16.05 -28.96
C PRO A 97 -2.02 14.72 -29.74
N SER A 98 -1.35 14.62 -30.89
CA SER A 98 -1.25 13.41 -31.72
C SER A 98 -0.42 12.28 -31.09
N ASP A 99 0.54 12.63 -30.23
CA ASP A 99 1.45 11.68 -29.54
C ASP A 99 1.01 11.37 -28.11
N ARG A 100 -0.10 11.98 -27.65
CA ARG A 100 -0.75 11.62 -26.38
C ARG A 100 -1.50 10.30 -26.53
N GLN A 101 -0.76 9.21 -26.70
CA GLN A 101 -1.33 7.88 -26.58
C GLN A 101 -1.80 7.70 -25.14
N SER A 102 -3.12 7.68 -24.96
CA SER A 102 -3.77 7.29 -23.72
C SER A 102 -3.38 5.85 -23.43
N ALA A 103 -2.46 5.62 -22.49
CA ALA A 103 -2.22 4.28 -21.99
C ALA A 103 -3.54 3.75 -21.40
N GLN A 104 -3.90 2.52 -21.74
CA GLN A 104 -5.06 1.84 -21.18
C GLN A 104 -4.58 0.84 -20.13
N THR A 105 -5.33 0.71 -19.05
CA THR A 105 -5.12 -0.38 -18.10
C THR A 105 -5.41 -1.72 -18.76
N ALA A 106 -4.97 -2.83 -18.15
CA ALA A 106 -5.35 -4.17 -18.60
C ALA A 106 -6.88 -4.39 -18.64
N ALA A 107 -7.66 -3.55 -17.96
CA ALA A 107 -9.12 -3.53 -17.96
C ALA A 107 -9.73 -2.58 -19.03
N GLY A 108 -8.90 -1.95 -19.88
CA GLY A 108 -9.34 -1.04 -20.94
C GLY A 108 -9.69 0.38 -20.48
N GLU A 109 -9.47 0.71 -19.20
CA GLU A 109 -9.74 2.05 -18.68
C GLU A 109 -8.60 3.02 -19.02
N PRO A 110 -8.90 4.28 -19.38
CA PRO A 110 -7.86 5.28 -19.63
C PRO A 110 -7.06 5.55 -18.35
N VAL A 111 -5.75 5.38 -18.42
CA VAL A 111 -4.84 5.69 -17.30
C VAL A 111 -4.77 7.21 -17.14
N SER A 112 -5.04 7.69 -15.92
CA SER A 112 -4.94 9.12 -15.60
C SER A 112 -3.50 9.64 -15.78
N ASP A 113 -3.36 10.89 -16.24
CA ASP A 113 -2.07 11.57 -16.42
C ASP A 113 -1.19 11.53 -15.17
N PHE A 114 -1.80 11.57 -13.98
CA PHE A 114 -1.08 11.41 -12.72
C PHE A 114 -0.38 10.06 -12.63
N HIS A 115 -1.06 8.96 -12.97
CA HIS A 115 -0.50 7.61 -12.89
C HIS A 115 0.60 7.40 -13.92
N LEU A 116 0.51 8.06 -15.06
CA LEU A 116 1.54 7.99 -16.10
C LEU A 116 2.81 8.72 -15.69
N VAL A 117 2.67 9.93 -15.12
CA VAL A 117 3.80 10.65 -14.53
C VAL A 117 4.38 9.87 -13.35
N LEU A 118 3.52 9.34 -12.48
CA LEU A 118 3.95 8.56 -11.33
C LEU A 118 4.74 7.33 -11.76
N GLY A 119 4.26 6.55 -12.72
CA GLY A 119 4.96 5.35 -13.22
C GLY A 119 6.34 5.68 -13.78
N GLN A 120 6.44 6.72 -14.61
CA GLN A 120 7.70 7.19 -15.17
C GLN A 120 8.69 7.60 -14.08
N VAL A 121 8.25 8.44 -13.14
CA VAL A 121 9.13 8.99 -12.10
C VAL A 121 9.48 7.92 -11.07
N GLN A 122 8.56 7.03 -10.73
CA GLN A 122 8.73 6.02 -9.70
C GLN A 122 9.91 5.09 -10.04
N GLU A 123 9.95 4.50 -11.24
CA GLU A 123 11.02 3.57 -11.62
C GLU A 123 12.39 4.25 -11.59
N ASP A 124 12.49 5.47 -12.11
CA ASP A 124 13.73 6.25 -12.11
C ASP A 124 14.18 6.58 -10.69
N MET A 125 13.26 7.03 -9.83
CA MET A 125 13.60 7.45 -8.49
C MET A 125 13.93 6.28 -7.56
N TRP A 126 13.36 5.09 -7.78
CA TRP A 126 13.77 3.87 -7.08
C TRP A 126 15.24 3.52 -7.32
N ARG A 127 15.73 3.71 -8.55
CA ARG A 127 17.13 3.45 -8.91
C ARG A 127 18.10 4.50 -8.35
N LYS A 128 17.60 5.70 -8.06
CA LYS A 128 18.36 6.82 -7.52
C LYS A 128 18.43 6.87 -6.00
N ILE A 129 17.87 5.90 -5.29
CA ILE A 129 18.04 5.83 -3.83
C ILE A 129 19.54 5.65 -3.53
N PRO A 130 20.17 6.51 -2.72
CA PRO A 130 21.59 6.41 -2.42
C PRO A 130 21.95 5.06 -1.81
N VAL A 131 23.06 4.48 -2.25
CA VAL A 131 23.51 3.14 -1.81
C VAL A 131 23.75 3.11 -0.30
N GLU A 132 24.20 4.22 0.27
CA GLU A 132 24.43 4.39 1.70
C GLU A 132 23.14 4.26 2.49
N VAL A 133 22.05 4.87 2.00
CA VAL A 133 20.72 4.80 2.61
C VAL A 133 20.17 3.38 2.51
N GLN A 134 20.33 2.72 1.36
CA GLN A 134 19.92 1.32 1.21
C GLN A 134 20.66 0.42 2.20
N ARG A 135 21.99 0.55 2.29
CA ARG A 135 22.83 -0.24 3.20
C ARG A 135 22.45 -0.03 4.66
N ASP A 136 22.30 1.21 5.10
CA ASP A 136 21.89 1.54 6.48
C ASP A 136 20.53 0.93 6.80
N MET A 137 19.56 1.05 5.88
CA MET A 137 18.24 0.45 6.05
C MET A 137 18.29 -1.07 6.11
N TYR A 138 19.08 -1.74 5.27
CA TYR A 138 19.25 -3.20 5.35
C TYR A 138 19.82 -3.63 6.70
N GLN A 139 20.82 -2.92 7.23
CA GLN A 139 21.41 -3.22 8.54
C GLN A 139 20.38 -3.04 9.66
N ARG A 140 19.61 -1.96 9.65
CA ARG A 140 18.56 -1.68 10.64
C ARG A 140 17.42 -2.69 10.58
N ILE A 141 16.97 -3.05 9.38
CA ILE A 141 15.95 -4.08 9.18
C ILE A 141 16.46 -5.43 9.71
N SER A 142 17.69 -5.82 9.37
CA SER A 142 18.30 -7.07 9.85
C SER A 142 18.37 -7.10 11.39
N ALA A 143 18.79 -6.00 12.02
CA ALA A 143 18.85 -5.90 13.47
C ALA A 143 17.46 -5.97 14.13
N ALA A 144 16.45 -5.33 13.52
CA ALA A 144 15.07 -5.39 14.01
C ALA A 144 14.49 -6.80 13.88
N LEU A 145 14.78 -7.50 12.78
CA LEU A 145 14.36 -8.88 12.57
C LEU A 145 14.99 -9.83 13.59
N ASP A 146 16.28 -9.68 13.87
CA ASP A 146 16.99 -10.43 14.90
C ASP A 146 16.32 -10.31 16.28
N GLN A 147 15.91 -9.09 16.65
CA GLN A 147 15.21 -8.85 17.92
C GLN A 147 13.80 -9.46 17.95
N VAL A 148 13.15 -9.60 16.79
CA VAL A 148 11.80 -10.16 16.66
C VAL A 148 11.83 -11.69 16.63
N LEU A 149 12.83 -12.28 15.98
CA LEU A 149 12.93 -13.72 15.74
C LEU A 149 13.68 -14.49 16.84
N LYS A 150 14.57 -13.85 17.62
CA LYS A 150 15.29 -14.49 18.74
C LYS A 150 14.45 -14.61 20.03
N LYS A 151 13.18 -15.02 19.93
CA LYS A 151 12.33 -15.34 21.09
C LYS A 151 11.79 -16.76 21.00
#